data_AF-A0A433Q3B5-F1
#
_entry.id   AF-A0A433Q3B5-F1
#
_cell.length_a   1.000
_cell.length_b   1.000
_cell.length_c   1.000
_cell.angle_alpha   90.00
_cell.angle_beta   90.00
_cell.angle_gamma   90.00
#
_symmetry.space_group_name_H-M   'P 1'
#
loop_
_entity.id
_entity.type
_entity.pdbx_description
1 polymer ?
#
loop_
_entity_poly.entity_id
_entity_poly.type
_entity_poly.pdbx_seq_one_letter_code
_entity_poly.pdbx_strand_id
1 'polypeptide(L)'
;EWRERQQRVIAERDADSEQRRLETVARAREAIDKFYDEYNEKKQKNIEENRRHESAYLATRNDTTSGTVWDRVTREVDLSNPKANRNVRDTARLKQLMLDLKKDSKAPGTIVSV
;
A
#
# COMPACT_ATOMS: atom_id res chain seq x y z
N GLU A 1 -9.01 -4.66 -70.08
CA GLU A 1 -9.28 -3.47 -69.25
C GLU A 1 -10.10 -3.70 -67.98
N TRP A 2 -11.33 -4.24 -68.01
CA TRP A 2 -12.14 -4.36 -66.78
C TRP A 2 -11.54 -5.31 -65.73
N ARG A 3 -11.01 -6.46 -66.16
CA ARG A 3 -10.38 -7.44 -65.26
C ARG A 3 -9.17 -6.86 -64.52
N GLU A 4 -8.29 -6.17 -65.23
CA GLU A 4 -7.09 -5.54 -64.63
C GLU A 4 -7.45 -4.44 -63.63
N ARG A 5 -8.49 -3.63 -63.92
CA ARG A 5 -8.99 -2.62 -62.98
C ARG A 5 -9.53 -3.27 -61.70
N GLN A 6 -10.32 -4.33 -61.81
CA GLN A 6 -10.80 -5.08 -60.64
C GLN A 6 -9.66 -5.71 -59.85
N GLN A 7 -8.67 -6.27 -60.53
CA GLN A 7 -7.53 -6.91 -59.89
C GLN A 7 -6.67 -5.90 -59.11
N ARG A 8 -6.51 -4.67 -59.61
CA ARG A 8 -5.88 -3.57 -58.86
C ARG A 8 -6.66 -3.18 -57.62
N VAL A 9 -7.99 -3.02 -57.73
CA VAL A 9 -8.84 -2.63 -56.61
C VAL A 9 -8.84 -3.69 -55.50
N ILE A 10 -8.85 -4.98 -55.88
CA ILE A 10 -8.73 -6.09 -54.91
C ILE A 10 -7.37 -6.05 -54.23
N ALA A 11 -6.28 -5.89 -54.98
CA ALA A 11 -4.93 -5.83 -54.42
C ALA A 11 -4.73 -4.65 -53.46
N GLU A 12 -5.28 -3.48 -53.77
CA GLU A 12 -5.27 -2.30 -52.89
C GLU A 12 -6.05 -2.57 -51.59
N ARG A 13 -7.23 -3.18 -51.69
CA ARG A 13 -8.04 -3.52 -50.52
C ARG A 13 -7.38 -4.58 -49.63
N ASP A 14 -6.72 -5.57 -50.22
CA ASP A 14 -5.99 -6.60 -49.49
C ASP A 14 -4.77 -6.01 -48.78
N ALA A 15 -4.05 -5.07 -49.43
CA ALA A 15 -2.94 -4.34 -48.81
C ALA A 15 -3.39 -3.48 -47.62
N ASP A 16 -4.49 -2.73 -47.77
CA ASP A 16 -5.09 -1.94 -46.69
C ASP A 16 -5.53 -2.83 -45.51
N SER A 17 -6.13 -3.98 -45.81
CA SER A 17 -6.58 -4.94 -44.80
C SER A 17 -5.39 -5.51 -44.02
N GLU A 18 -4.32 -5.91 -44.71
CA GLU A 18 -3.11 -6.42 -44.05
C GLU A 18 -2.41 -5.33 -43.23
N GLN A 19 -2.33 -4.10 -43.73
CA GLN A 19 -1.78 -2.98 -42.98
C GLN A 19 -2.55 -2.76 -41.66
N ARG A 20 -3.88 -2.70 -41.72
CA ARG A 20 -4.72 -2.56 -40.51
C ARG A 20 -4.54 -3.72 -39.53
N ARG A 21 -4.36 -4.94 -40.04
CA ARG A 21 -4.10 -6.12 -39.23
C ARG A 21 -2.75 -5.98 -38.50
N LEU A 22 -1.70 -5.58 -39.21
CA LEU A 22 -0.37 -5.38 -38.64
C LEU A 22 -0.37 -4.25 -37.60
N GLU A 23 -1.03 -3.12 -37.87
CA GLU A 23 -1.18 -2.02 -36.91
C GLU A 23 -1.92 -2.46 -35.65
N THR A 24 -2.97 -3.28 -35.80
CA THR A 24 -3.72 -3.82 -34.66
C THR A 24 -2.86 -4.73 -33.81
N VAL A 25 -2.07 -5.61 -34.44
CA VAL A 25 -1.14 -6.50 -33.74
C VAL A 25 -0.03 -5.71 -33.05
N ALA A 26 0.53 -4.69 -33.71
CA ALA A 26 1.54 -3.82 -33.13
C ALA A 26 1.02 -3.08 -31.90
N ARG A 27 -0.17 -2.48 -32.00
CA ARG A 27 -0.82 -1.79 -30.88
C ARG A 27 -1.14 -2.73 -29.73
N ALA A 28 -1.57 -3.95 -30.02
CA ALA A 28 -1.83 -4.96 -28.99
C ALA A 28 -0.55 -5.34 -28.25
N ARG A 29 0.58 -5.48 -28.95
CA ARG A 29 1.89 -5.75 -28.33
C ARG A 29 2.34 -4.59 -27.44
N GLU A 30 2.29 -3.38 -27.95
CA GLU A 30 2.65 -2.18 -27.19
C GLU A 30 1.77 -2.02 -25.93
N ALA A 31 0.47 -2.32 -26.03
CA ALA A 31 -0.43 -2.28 -24.88
C ALA A 31 -0.07 -3.32 -23.81
N ILE A 32 0.40 -4.50 -24.22
CA ILE A 32 0.88 -5.54 -23.29
C ILE A 32 2.16 -5.08 -22.60
N ASP A 33 3.12 -4.55 -23.36
CA ASP A 33 4.39 -4.07 -22.81
C ASP A 33 4.15 -2.94 -21.80
N LYS A 34 3.33 -1.95 -22.19
CA LYS A 34 2.91 -0.85 -21.32
C LYS A 34 2.22 -1.33 -20.04
N PHE A 35 1.36 -2.34 -20.13
CA PHE A 35 0.70 -2.90 -18.95
C PHE A 35 1.70 -3.49 -17.96
N TYR A 36 2.71 -4.22 -18.44
CA TYR A 36 3.73 -4.80 -17.57
C TYR A 36 4.67 -3.76 -16.98
N ASP A 37 5.01 -2.72 -17.73
CA ASP A 37 5.79 -1.60 -17.23
C ASP A 37 5.06 -0.86 -16.11
N GLU A 38 3.80 -0.49 -16.33
CA GLU A 38 2.95 0.19 -15.33
C GLU A 38 2.71 -0.71 -14.11
N TYR A 39 2.49 -2.01 -14.31
CA TYR A 39 2.31 -2.97 -13.22
C TYR A 39 3.58 -3.09 -12.37
N ASN A 40 4.74 -3.22 -13.02
CA ASN A 40 6.01 -3.33 -12.33
C ASN A 40 6.33 -2.04 -11.57
N GLU A 41 6.12 -0.88 -12.17
CA GLU A 41 6.31 0.42 -11.50
C GLU A 41 5.41 0.52 -10.26
N LYS A 42 4.11 0.20 -10.38
CA LYS A 42 3.17 0.24 -9.26
C LYS A 42 3.56 -0.76 -8.17
N LYS A 43 4.00 -1.96 -8.54
CA LYS A 43 4.47 -2.97 -7.59
C LYS A 43 5.70 -2.46 -6.83
N GLN A 44 6.68 -1.87 -7.51
CA GLN A 44 7.87 -1.33 -6.87
C GLN A 44 7.54 -0.17 -5.94
N LYS A 45 6.67 0.76 -6.36
CA LYS A 45 6.18 1.84 -5.49
C LYS A 45 5.52 1.30 -4.22
N ASN A 46 4.63 0.32 -4.36
CA ASN A 46 3.96 -0.29 -3.20
C ASN A 46 4.96 -0.98 -2.26
N ILE A 47 5.96 -1.69 -2.79
CA ILE A 47 7.01 -2.31 -1.98
C ILE A 47 7.80 -1.25 -1.22
N GLU A 48 8.21 -0.17 -1.89
CA GLU A 48 8.95 0.91 -1.27
C GLU A 48 8.14 1.64 -0.21
N GLU A 49 6.87 1.94 -0.48
CA GLU A 49 5.96 2.54 0.50
C GLU A 49 5.78 1.64 1.72
N ASN A 50 5.54 0.34 1.52
CA ASN A 50 5.41 -0.62 2.62
C ASN A 50 6.70 -0.69 3.44
N ARG A 51 7.86 -0.75 2.79
CA ARG A 51 9.16 -0.77 3.47
C ARG A 51 9.40 0.51 4.25
N ARG A 52 9.05 1.67 3.69
CA ARG A 52 9.11 2.95 4.38
C ARG A 52 8.20 2.96 5.60
N HIS A 53 6.96 2.49 5.47
CA HIS A 53 6.00 2.44 6.57
C HIS A 53 6.44 1.49 7.68
N GLU A 54 6.95 0.32 7.31
CA GLU A 54 7.54 -0.64 8.25
C GLU A 54 8.74 -0.02 8.98
N SER A 55 9.66 0.61 8.27
CA SER A 55 10.83 1.24 8.88
C SER A 55 10.45 2.37 9.84
N ALA A 56 9.47 3.21 9.48
CA ALA A 56 8.95 4.27 10.33
C ALA A 56 8.22 3.71 11.55
N TYR A 57 7.43 2.65 11.38
CA TYR A 57 6.74 1.96 12.48
C TYR A 57 7.75 1.34 13.45
N LEU A 58 8.77 0.64 12.94
CA LEU A 58 9.83 0.06 13.76
C LEU A 58 10.66 1.13 14.49
N ALA A 59 11.00 2.24 13.82
CA ALA A 59 11.69 3.35 14.46
C ALA A 59 10.85 3.93 15.61
N THR A 60 9.57 4.15 15.37
CA THR A 60 8.62 4.64 16.39
C THR A 60 8.49 3.64 17.54
N ARG A 61 8.39 2.34 17.25
CA ARG A 61 8.29 1.25 18.24
C ARG A 61 9.55 1.11 19.10
N ASN A 62 10.72 1.16 18.47
CA ASN A 62 12.01 0.96 19.14
C ASN A 62 12.52 2.22 19.85
N ASP A 63 11.93 3.39 19.58
CA ASP A 63 12.20 4.60 20.35
C ASP A 63 11.84 4.37 21.84
N THR A 64 12.88 4.08 22.60
CA THR A 64 12.86 3.83 24.05
C THR A 64 13.33 5.06 24.83
N THR A 65 13.81 6.08 24.12
CA THR A 65 14.39 7.30 24.69
C THR A 65 13.32 8.36 24.93
N SER A 66 12.25 8.36 24.14
CA SER A 66 11.16 9.33 24.28
C SER A 66 10.02 8.81 25.18
N GLY A 67 9.78 9.51 26.30
CA GLY A 67 8.60 9.32 27.15
C GLY A 67 8.71 8.24 28.23
N THR A 68 7.63 8.06 28.98
CA THR A 68 7.54 7.06 30.05
C THR A 68 7.32 5.65 29.49
N VAL A 69 7.60 4.61 30.27
CA VAL A 69 7.25 3.22 29.88
C VAL A 69 5.74 3.09 29.62
N TRP A 70 4.91 3.84 30.35
CA TRP A 70 3.47 3.85 30.18
C TRP A 70 2.99 4.60 28.92
N ASP A 71 3.72 5.61 28.44
CA ASP A 71 3.46 6.21 27.13
C ASP A 71 3.62 5.18 25.99
N ARG A 72 4.63 4.31 26.10
CA ARG A 72 4.86 3.23 25.12
C ARG A 72 3.79 2.16 25.18
N VAL A 73 3.45 1.68 26.37
CA VAL A 73 2.38 0.68 26.56
C VAL A 73 1.03 1.19 26.06
N THR A 74 0.68 2.44 26.37
CA THR A 74 -0.60 3.04 25.93
C THR A 74 -0.67 3.33 24.44
N ARG A 75 0.47 3.38 23.73
CA ARG A 75 0.51 3.51 22.26
C ARG A 75 0.22 2.19 21.56
N GLU A 76 0.67 1.07 22.11
CA GLU A 76 0.45 -0.27 21.55
C GLU A 76 -0.97 -0.80 21.86
N VAL A 77 -1.59 -0.30 22.93
CA VAL A 77 -2.97 -0.66 23.29
C VAL A 77 -3.94 0.34 22.65
N ASP A 78 -4.88 -0.12 21.81
CA ASP A 78 -5.95 0.72 21.29
C ASP A 78 -6.94 1.09 22.40
N LEU A 79 -6.64 2.19 23.10
CA LEU A 79 -7.51 2.78 24.10
C LEU A 79 -8.52 3.75 23.48
N SER A 80 -8.46 4.01 22.17
CA SER A 80 -9.25 5.06 21.52
C SER A 80 -10.65 4.58 21.10
N ASN A 81 -10.80 3.30 20.76
CA ASN A 81 -12.04 2.77 20.22
C ASN A 81 -12.83 1.91 21.23
N PRO A 82 -13.80 2.48 21.97
CA PRO A 82 -14.64 1.72 22.90
C PRO A 82 -15.50 0.64 22.21
N LYS A 83 -15.68 0.70 20.89
CA LYS A 83 -16.45 -0.28 20.09
C LYS A 83 -15.58 -1.38 19.47
N ALA A 84 -14.26 -1.23 19.43
CA ALA A 84 -13.35 -2.31 19.00
C ALA A 84 -13.31 -3.46 20.02
N ASN A 85 -13.69 -3.16 21.26
CA ASN A 85 -13.71 -4.10 22.36
C ASN A 85 -14.92 -5.04 22.24
N ARG A 86 -14.82 -6.08 21.40
CA ARG A 86 -15.79 -7.20 21.33
C ARG A 86 -15.66 -8.16 22.53
N ASN A 87 -15.09 -7.69 23.64
CA ASN A 87 -14.79 -8.49 24.80
C ASN A 87 -16.05 -8.69 25.65
N VAL A 88 -16.26 -9.94 26.10
CA VAL A 88 -17.32 -10.32 27.04
C VAL A 88 -17.07 -9.75 28.45
N ARG A 89 -15.84 -9.28 28.73
CA ARG A 89 -15.42 -8.71 30.02
C ARG A 89 -15.23 -7.20 29.94
N ASP A 90 -15.68 -6.51 30.99
CA ASP A 90 -15.47 -5.08 31.18
C ASP A 90 -13.99 -4.79 31.48
N THR A 91 -13.37 -3.96 30.63
CA THR A 91 -11.98 -3.50 30.78
C THR A 91 -11.89 -1.99 31.04
N ALA A 92 -13.00 -1.32 31.40
CA ALA A 92 -13.04 0.12 31.63
C ALA A 92 -12.06 0.55 32.74
N ARG A 93 -12.01 -0.21 33.85
CA ARG A 93 -11.08 0.05 34.96
C ARG A 93 -9.62 -0.09 34.55
N LEU A 94 -9.29 -1.07 33.71
CA LEU A 94 -7.94 -1.26 33.18
C LEU A 94 -7.52 -0.10 32.27
N LYS A 95 -8.44 0.35 31.41
CA LYS A 95 -8.21 1.52 30.54
C LYS A 95 -7.97 2.79 31.37
N GLN A 96 -8.77 3.01 32.41
CA GLN A 96 -8.61 4.15 33.30
C GLN A 96 -7.26 4.11 34.02
N LEU A 97 -6.90 2.95 34.60
CA LEU A 97 -5.61 2.75 35.26
C LEU A 97 -4.43 3.02 34.32
N MET A 98 -4.48 2.54 33.07
CA MET A 98 -3.42 2.80 32.08
C MET A 98 -3.29 4.28 31.69
N LEU A 99 -4.40 5.01 31.61
CA LEU A 99 -4.39 6.45 31.34
C LEU A 99 -3.85 7.26 32.53
N ASP A 100 -4.13 6.81 33.75
CA ASP A 100 -3.61 7.44 34.97
C ASP A 100 -2.10 7.22 35.09
N LEU A 101 -1.63 5.99 34.83
CA LEU A 101 -0.21 5.63 34.82
C LEU A 101 0.59 6.36 33.73
N LYS A 102 -0.04 6.67 32.59
CA LYS A 102 0.56 7.50 31.53
C LYS A 102 0.81 8.93 31.98
N LYS A 103 -0.10 9.50 32.78
CA LYS A 103 -0.01 10.89 33.26
C LYS A 103 0.92 11.04 34.46
N ASP A 104 1.12 9.97 35.22
CA ASP A 104 1.94 10.00 36.43
C ASP A 104 3.44 9.90 36.13
N SER A 105 4.14 11.02 36.35
CA SER A 105 5.60 11.12 36.25
C SER A 105 6.39 10.20 37.19
N LYS A 106 5.76 9.67 38.26
CA LYS A 106 6.36 8.76 39.25
C LYS A 106 5.87 7.32 39.08
N ALA A 107 5.15 7.02 38.00
CA ALA A 107 4.62 5.69 37.77
C ALA A 107 5.73 4.62 37.78
N PRO A 108 5.48 3.41 38.31
CA PRO A 108 6.48 2.35 38.35
C PRO A 108 7.05 2.08 36.94
N GLY A 109 8.38 2.00 36.82
CA GLY A 109 9.07 1.85 35.54
C GLY A 109 9.47 3.16 34.84
N THR A 110 9.13 4.34 35.39
CA THR A 110 9.65 5.65 34.91
C THR A 110 11.06 5.96 35.40
N ILE A 111 11.44 5.43 36.56
CA ILE A 111 12.76 5.62 37.14
C ILE A 111 13.70 4.58 36.52
N VAL A 112 14.38 4.95 35.43
CA VAL A 112 15.64 4.30 35.09
C VAL A 112 16.64 4.79 36.14
N SER A 113 16.80 4.01 37.21
CA SER A 113 17.98 4.20 38.07
C SER A 113 19.18 3.79 37.24
N VAL A 114 20.04 4.78 36.99
CA VAL A 114 21.41 4.58 36.52
C VAL A 114 22.18 3.77 37.55
#